data_AF-A0A6S6XK52-F1
#
_entry.id   AF-A0A6S6XK52-F1
#
_cell.length_a   1.000
_cell.length_b   1.000
_cell.length_c   1.000
_cell.angle_alpha   90.00
_cell.angle_beta   90.00
_cell.angle_gamma   90.00
#
_symmetry.space_group_name_H-M   'P 1'
#
loop_
_entity.id
_entity.type
_entity.pdbx_description
1 polymer ?
#
loop_
_entity_poly.entity_id
_entity_poly.type
_entity_poly.pdbx_seq_one_letter_code
_entity_poly.pdbx_strand_id
1 'polypeptide(L)'
;MDIIHEFITNQDIVKLVLSDPDPTEDIVDQLVGYTDKNGGRHDGVILPFLYVPNRIDNASTFICMDTTIRDSTATVQNLYVYINIFTEKSLMKYEKDGYYGTRMDILMTLINNIMIVPNKFGIGAFIPKEPRPYYPIQNYYGYTLTYVVPDFKWYKR
;
A
#
# COMPACT_ATOMS: atom_id res chain seq x y z
N MET A 1 10.80 -2.55 12.14
CA MET A 1 10.83 -2.31 10.68
C MET A 1 9.39 -2.06 10.24
N ASP A 2 9.14 -0.97 9.55
CA ASP A 2 7.80 -0.47 9.20
C ASP A 2 7.37 -1.02 7.82
N ILE A 3 6.12 -1.45 7.66
CA ILE A 3 5.58 -1.96 6.38
C ILE A 3 5.67 -0.88 5.30
N ILE A 4 5.41 0.38 5.64
CA ILE A 4 5.51 1.49 4.67
C ILE A 4 6.94 1.64 4.17
N HIS A 5 7.93 1.49 5.06
CA HIS A 5 9.33 1.57 4.67
C HIS A 5 9.71 0.53 3.61
N GLU A 6 9.13 -0.67 3.67
CA GLU A 6 9.33 -1.72 2.68
C GLU A 6 8.71 -1.40 1.33
N PHE A 7 7.60 -0.65 1.32
CA PHE A 7 6.96 -0.23 0.07
C PHE A 7 7.72 0.92 -0.61
N ILE A 8 8.17 1.92 0.15
CA ILE A 8 8.92 3.08 -0.41
C ILE A 8 10.33 2.71 -0.88
N THR A 9 10.92 1.63 -0.36
CA THR A 9 12.26 1.16 -0.78
C THR A 9 12.21 0.16 -1.93
N ASN A 10 11.05 -0.44 -2.20
CA ASN A 10 10.89 -1.39 -3.29
C ASN A 10 10.72 -0.66 -4.63
N GLN A 11 11.75 -0.71 -5.47
CA GLN A 11 11.79 -0.01 -6.76
C GLN A 11 10.68 -0.41 -7.73
N ASP A 12 10.18 -1.65 -7.67
CA ASP A 12 9.09 -2.09 -8.53
C ASP A 12 7.75 -1.48 -8.08
N ILE A 13 7.54 -1.39 -6.77
CA ILE A 13 6.37 -0.69 -6.20
C ILE A 13 6.45 0.80 -6.51
N VAL A 14 7.61 1.44 -6.29
CA VAL A 14 7.80 2.88 -6.52
C VAL A 14 7.47 3.25 -7.98
N LYS A 15 7.99 2.51 -8.96
CA LYS A 15 7.69 2.74 -10.39
C LYS A 15 6.21 2.55 -10.74
N LEU A 16 5.51 1.67 -10.01
CA LEU A 16 4.09 1.40 -10.21
C LEU A 16 3.19 2.49 -9.62
N VAL A 17 3.58 3.08 -8.49
CA VAL A 17 2.76 4.12 -7.84
C VAL A 17 3.11 5.52 -8.33
N LEU A 18 4.37 5.75 -8.70
CA LEU A 18 4.90 7.02 -9.15
C LEU A 18 5.46 6.87 -10.57
N SER A 19 4.55 6.93 -11.55
CA SER A 19 4.88 6.65 -12.97
C SER A 19 5.64 7.82 -13.64
N ASP A 20 5.43 9.04 -13.15
CA ASP A 20 6.00 10.29 -13.67
C ASP A 20 6.40 11.18 -12.49
N PRO A 21 7.56 10.91 -11.84
CA PRO A 21 8.01 11.68 -10.69
C PRO A 21 8.45 13.09 -11.09
N ASP A 22 8.13 14.08 -10.25
CA ASP A 22 8.71 15.42 -10.37
C ASP A 22 10.22 15.34 -10.10
N PRO A 23 11.08 15.68 -11.07
CA PRO A 23 12.53 15.58 -10.90
C PRO A 23 13.11 16.61 -9.93
N THR A 24 12.32 17.59 -9.50
CA THR A 24 12.75 18.66 -8.60
C THR A 24 12.46 18.36 -7.13
N GLU A 25 11.71 17.30 -6.84
CA GLU A 25 11.29 16.89 -5.50
C GLU A 25 11.85 15.51 -5.16
N ASP A 26 12.07 15.25 -3.87
CA ASP A 26 12.55 13.93 -3.43
C ASP A 26 11.51 12.83 -3.68
N ILE A 27 11.95 11.64 -4.10
CA ILE A 27 11.05 10.53 -4.44
C ILE A 27 10.27 10.06 -3.21
N VAL A 28 10.91 9.95 -2.04
CA VAL A 28 10.24 9.51 -0.82
C VAL A 28 9.21 10.55 -0.41
N ASP A 29 9.55 11.83 -0.49
CA ASP A 29 8.65 12.94 -0.21
C ASP A 29 7.42 12.93 -1.14
N GLN A 30 7.59 12.63 -2.43
CA GLN A 30 6.47 12.44 -3.36
C GLN A 30 5.61 11.20 -3.03
N LEU A 31 6.21 10.14 -2.48
CA LEU A 31 5.48 8.94 -2.09
C LEU A 31 4.64 9.15 -0.83
N VAL A 32 5.14 9.86 0.18
CA VAL A 32 4.47 10.01 1.50
C VAL A 32 3.81 11.38 1.72
N GLY A 33 4.05 12.32 0.82
CA GLY A 33 3.50 13.67 0.81
C GLY A 33 4.46 14.71 1.38
N TYR A 34 4.49 15.88 0.76
CA TYR A 34 5.45 16.94 1.03
C TYR A 34 4.82 18.34 1.00
N THR A 35 5.61 19.35 1.31
CA THR A 35 5.23 20.76 1.14
C THR A 35 6.18 21.36 0.13
N ASP A 36 5.66 21.87 -0.98
CA ASP A 36 6.47 22.47 -2.02
C ASP A 36 7.11 23.80 -1.57
N LYS A 37 8.06 24.29 -2.37
CA LYS A 37 8.73 25.58 -2.15
C LYS A 37 7.80 26.80 -2.08
N ASN A 38 6.57 26.68 -2.58
CA ASN A 38 5.55 27.73 -2.55
C ASN A 38 4.60 27.59 -1.34
N GLY A 39 4.81 26.60 -0.47
CA GLY A 39 3.98 26.33 0.70
C GLY A 39 2.74 25.48 0.41
N GLY A 40 2.61 24.92 -0.80
CA GLY A 40 1.53 24.01 -1.18
C GLY A 40 1.73 22.62 -0.58
N ARG A 41 0.71 22.07 0.08
CA ARG A 41 0.70 20.69 0.59
C ARG A 41 0.35 19.74 -0.57
N HIS A 42 1.21 18.77 -0.83
CA HIS A 42 0.97 17.69 -1.78
C HIS A 42 0.76 16.39 -1.02
N ASP A 43 -0.36 15.73 -1.28
CA ASP A 43 -0.62 14.40 -0.74
C ASP A 43 0.29 13.37 -1.42
N GLY A 44 0.78 12.41 -0.64
CA GLY A 44 1.51 11.26 -1.18
C GLY A 44 0.59 10.22 -1.80
N VAL A 45 1.20 9.19 -2.39
CA VAL A 45 0.49 8.03 -2.95
C VAL A 45 0.59 6.78 -2.06
N ILE A 46 1.43 6.79 -1.03
CA ILE A 46 1.55 5.75 0.00
C ILE A 46 1.19 6.35 1.36
N LEU A 47 0.02 5.99 1.90
CA LEU A 47 -0.58 6.66 3.04
C LEU A 47 -0.77 5.71 4.24
N PRO A 48 -0.43 6.14 5.48
CA PRO A 48 -0.57 5.36 6.72
C PRO A 48 -2.00 5.39 7.31
N PHE A 49 -3.00 5.63 6.47
CA PHE A 49 -4.41 5.59 6.84
C PHE A 49 -5.24 5.21 5.62
N LEU A 50 -6.45 4.68 5.84
CA LEU A 50 -7.40 4.48 4.75
C LEU A 50 -7.83 5.85 4.22
N TYR A 51 -7.38 6.18 3.01
CA TYR A 51 -7.68 7.44 2.35
C TYR A 51 -8.73 7.23 1.26
N VAL A 52 -9.73 8.09 1.25
CA VAL A 52 -10.70 8.22 0.15
C VAL A 52 -10.68 9.69 -0.29
N PRO A 53 -9.93 10.03 -1.36
CA PRO A 53 -9.90 11.38 -1.86
C PRO A 53 -11.26 11.74 -2.45
N ASN A 54 -11.78 12.92 -2.13
CA ASN A 54 -13.00 13.44 -2.75
C ASN A 54 -12.75 13.92 -4.20
N ARG A 55 -11.51 14.33 -4.50
CA ARG A 55 -11.06 14.80 -5.81
C ARG A 55 -9.58 14.49 -5.94
N ILE A 56 -9.17 13.90 -7.07
CA ILE A 56 -7.78 13.71 -7.44
C ILE A 56 -7.59 14.41 -8.78
N ASP A 57 -6.73 15.43 -8.83
CA ASP A 57 -6.55 16.24 -10.03
C ASP A 57 -5.75 15.52 -11.11
N ASN A 58 -4.88 14.59 -10.73
CA ASN A 58 -4.07 13.77 -11.64
C ASN A 58 -4.41 12.29 -11.51
N ALA A 59 -4.36 11.54 -12.62
CA ALA A 59 -4.52 10.10 -12.56
C ALA A 59 -3.35 9.48 -11.79
N SER A 60 -3.64 8.76 -10.70
CA SER A 60 -2.62 8.21 -9.81
C SER A 60 -2.94 6.78 -9.37
N THR A 61 -1.94 6.10 -8.82
CA THR A 61 -2.08 4.78 -8.18
C THR A 61 -1.72 4.92 -6.71
N PHE A 62 -2.57 4.43 -5.81
CA PHE A 62 -2.44 4.62 -4.36
C PHE A 62 -2.28 3.30 -3.62
N ILE A 63 -1.55 3.36 -2.52
CA ILE A 63 -1.46 2.34 -1.48
C ILE A 63 -1.83 3.01 -0.15
N CYS A 64 -2.94 2.60 0.44
CA CYS A 64 -3.40 3.11 1.72
C CYS A 64 -3.42 1.96 2.73
N MET A 65 -2.79 2.14 3.88
CA MET A 65 -2.66 1.08 4.88
C MET A 65 -3.26 1.51 6.21
N ASP A 66 -3.94 0.57 6.87
CA ASP A 66 -4.37 0.73 8.26
C ASP A 66 -4.28 -0.62 8.99
N THR A 67 -4.25 -0.58 10.31
CA THR A 67 -4.14 -1.77 11.14
C THR A 67 -5.20 -1.79 12.23
N THR A 68 -5.78 -2.96 12.49
CA THR A 68 -6.67 -3.15 13.65
C THR A 68 -6.28 -4.39 14.43
N ILE A 69 -6.50 -4.37 15.74
CA ILE A 69 -6.29 -5.52 16.61
C ILE A 69 -7.66 -6.15 16.86
N ARG A 70 -7.74 -7.48 16.73
CA ARG A 70 -8.94 -8.24 17.05
C ARG A 70 -8.59 -9.40 17.96
N ASP A 71 -9.41 -9.62 18.97
CA ASP A 71 -9.25 -10.76 19.86
C ASP A 71 -9.60 -12.05 19.10
N SER A 72 -8.68 -13.00 19.12
CA SER A 72 -8.87 -14.34 18.54
C SER A 72 -9.35 -15.34 19.58
N THR A 73 -8.82 -15.21 20.81
CA THR A 73 -9.22 -15.94 22.01
C THR A 73 -9.08 -15.01 23.22
N ALA A 74 -9.37 -15.49 24.43
CA ALA A 74 -9.16 -14.71 25.66
C ALA A 74 -7.68 -14.32 25.91
N THR A 75 -6.72 -14.98 25.24
CA THR A 75 -5.28 -14.77 25.45
C THR A 75 -4.49 -14.43 24.19
N VAL A 76 -5.11 -14.52 23.01
CA VAL A 76 -4.44 -14.31 21.71
C VAL A 76 -5.11 -13.16 20.97
N GLN A 77 -4.31 -12.16 20.59
CA GLN A 77 -4.73 -11.05 19.75
C GLN A 77 -4.13 -11.18 18.36
N ASN A 78 -4.96 -10.99 17.35
CA ASN A 78 -4.56 -10.97 15.96
C ASN A 78 -4.42 -9.52 15.49
N LEU A 79 -3.29 -9.20 14.87
CA LEU A 79 -3.14 -7.97 14.12
C LEU A 79 -3.65 -8.18 12.69
N TYR A 80 -4.59 -7.34 12.29
CA TYR A 80 -5.08 -7.24 10.93
C TYR A 80 -4.45 -6.04 10.27
N VAL A 81 -3.83 -6.24 9.12
CA VAL A 81 -3.34 -5.18 8.24
C VAL A 81 -4.25 -5.11 7.02
N TYR A 82 -4.85 -3.95 6.79
CA TYR A 82 -5.67 -3.66 5.62
C TYR A 82 -4.85 -2.77 4.70
N ILE A 83 -4.69 -3.19 3.46
CA ILE A 83 -4.00 -2.43 2.42
C ILE A 83 -4.97 -2.23 1.28
N ASN A 84 -5.46 -1.01 1.10
CA ASN A 84 -6.22 -0.63 -0.08
C ASN A 84 -5.24 -0.22 -1.17
N ILE A 85 -5.20 -1.00 -2.25
CA ILE A 85 -4.55 -0.63 -3.48
C ILE A 85 -5.60 -0.23 -4.50
N PHE A 86 -5.41 0.90 -5.18
CA PHE A 86 -6.34 1.35 -6.21
C PHE A 86 -5.66 2.27 -7.19
N THR A 87 -6.12 2.23 -8.44
CA THR A 87 -5.61 3.07 -9.51
C THR A 87 -6.75 3.67 -10.30
N GLU A 88 -6.47 4.82 -10.90
CA GLU A 88 -7.34 5.38 -11.93
C GLU A 88 -7.39 4.40 -13.11
N LYS A 89 -8.58 4.20 -13.69
CA LYS A 89 -8.85 3.17 -14.71
C LYS A 89 -8.01 3.31 -15.98
N SER A 90 -7.64 4.51 -16.40
CA SER A 90 -6.75 4.74 -17.56
C SER A 90 -5.33 4.21 -17.31
N LEU A 91 -4.90 4.13 -16.06
CA LEU A 91 -3.60 3.58 -15.67
C LEU A 91 -3.62 2.06 -15.47
N MET A 92 -4.79 1.41 -15.55
CA MET A 92 -4.95 -0.01 -15.23
C MET A 92 -4.09 -0.93 -16.12
N LYS A 93 -3.92 -0.55 -17.39
CA LYS A 93 -3.05 -1.28 -18.32
C LYS A 93 -1.60 -0.98 -17.97
N TYR A 94 -0.88 -2.01 -17.56
CA TYR A 94 0.55 -1.96 -17.27
C TYR A 94 1.14 -3.36 -17.47
N GLU A 95 2.33 -3.43 -18.05
CA GLU A 95 3.03 -4.69 -18.32
C GLU A 95 4.40 -4.65 -17.65
N LYS A 96 4.80 -5.78 -17.05
CA LYS A 96 6.09 -5.97 -16.40
C LYS A 96 6.57 -7.39 -16.63
N ASP A 97 7.81 -7.54 -17.11
CA ASP A 97 8.42 -8.85 -17.37
C ASP A 97 8.37 -9.75 -16.13
N GLY A 98 7.93 -11.00 -16.32
CA GLY A 98 7.78 -11.98 -15.25
C GLY A 98 6.49 -11.86 -14.43
N TYR A 99 5.62 -10.90 -14.75
CA TYR A 99 4.31 -10.75 -14.10
C TYR A 99 3.17 -10.83 -15.13
N TYR A 100 2.00 -11.24 -14.66
CA TYR A 100 0.78 -11.35 -15.46
C TYR A 100 -0.35 -10.54 -14.83
N GLY A 101 -1.22 -10.01 -15.68
CA GLY A 101 -2.42 -9.26 -15.27
C GLY A 101 -2.27 -7.75 -15.41
N THR A 102 -3.15 -7.03 -14.72
CA THR A 102 -3.25 -5.57 -14.69
C THR A 102 -2.23 -4.95 -13.73
N ARG A 103 -2.16 -3.61 -13.73
CA ARG A 103 -1.40 -2.84 -12.72
C ARG A 103 -1.70 -3.31 -11.29
N MET A 104 -2.97 -3.60 -10.99
CA MET A 104 -3.40 -4.03 -9.66
C MET A 104 -3.00 -5.47 -9.34
N ASP A 105 -3.02 -6.37 -10.32
CA ASP A 105 -2.57 -7.76 -10.13
C ASP A 105 -1.06 -7.82 -9.84
N ILE A 106 -0.28 -7.01 -10.58
CA ILE A 106 1.16 -6.89 -10.42
C ILE A 106 1.48 -6.29 -9.04
N LEU A 107 0.83 -5.17 -8.69
CA LEU A 107 1.04 -4.51 -7.40
C LEU A 107 0.66 -5.41 -6.22
N MET A 108 -0.47 -6.12 -6.31
CA MET A 108 -0.89 -7.10 -5.32
C MET A 108 0.16 -8.21 -5.13
N THR A 109 0.73 -8.71 -6.23
CA THR A 109 1.78 -9.74 -6.19
C THR A 109 3.03 -9.23 -5.47
N LEU A 110 3.47 -8.01 -5.79
CA LEU A 110 4.63 -7.38 -5.16
C LEU A 110 4.44 -7.18 -3.66
N ILE A 111 3.28 -6.64 -3.25
CA ILE A 111 2.94 -6.46 -1.83
C ILE A 111 2.88 -7.82 -1.13
N ASN A 112 2.23 -8.82 -1.74
CA ASN A 112 2.12 -10.14 -1.14
C ASN A 112 3.49 -10.77 -0.89
N ASN A 113 4.41 -10.68 -1.84
CA ASN A 113 5.77 -11.22 -1.69
C ASN A 113 6.54 -10.55 -0.55
N ILE A 114 6.26 -9.29 -0.23
CA ILE A 114 6.83 -8.59 0.94
C ILE A 114 6.19 -9.09 2.23
N MET A 115 4.86 -9.19 2.25
CA MET A 115 4.08 -9.46 3.47
C MET A 115 4.24 -10.89 3.98
N ILE A 116 4.34 -11.88 3.09
CA ILE A 116 4.40 -13.30 3.49
C ILE A 116 5.80 -13.76 3.93
N VAL A 117 6.80 -12.89 3.94
CA VAL A 117 8.15 -13.26 4.39
C VAL A 117 8.11 -13.60 5.88
N PRO A 118 8.45 -14.84 6.28
CA PRO A 118 8.40 -15.24 7.69
C PRO A 118 9.32 -14.38 8.56
N ASN A 119 8.81 -13.99 9.73
CA ASN A 119 9.52 -13.22 10.75
C ASN A 119 9.98 -11.81 10.35
N LYS A 120 9.49 -11.28 9.22
CA LYS A 120 9.87 -9.94 8.75
C LYS A 120 9.25 -8.82 9.59
N PHE A 121 7.98 -8.99 9.98
CA PHE A 121 7.19 -7.96 10.67
C PHE A 121 6.64 -8.40 12.04
N GLY A 122 6.84 -9.67 12.42
CA GLY A 122 6.25 -10.27 13.62
C GLY A 122 6.75 -11.70 13.83
N ILE A 123 6.05 -12.49 14.66
CA ILE A 123 6.31 -13.92 14.75
C ILE A 123 5.56 -14.62 13.61
N GLY A 124 6.28 -15.42 12.81
CA GLY A 124 5.69 -16.08 11.65
C GLY A 124 5.51 -15.16 10.44
N ALA A 125 4.78 -15.65 9.44
CA ALA A 125 4.43 -14.90 8.24
C ALA A 125 3.01 -14.34 8.36
N PHE A 126 2.75 -13.20 7.73
CA PHE A 126 1.37 -12.76 7.55
C PHE A 126 0.59 -13.77 6.70
N ILE A 127 -0.60 -14.09 7.16
CA ILE A 127 -1.53 -14.99 6.47
C ILE A 127 -2.44 -14.12 5.60
N PRO A 128 -2.34 -14.19 4.26
CA PRO A 128 -3.23 -13.46 3.37
C PRO A 128 -4.66 -14.01 3.50
N LYS A 129 -5.63 -13.10 3.43
CA LYS A 129 -7.04 -13.41 3.22
C LYS A 129 -7.42 -13.10 1.77
N GLU A 130 -8.58 -13.59 1.34
CA GLU A 130 -9.11 -13.30 0.01
C GLU A 130 -9.17 -11.77 -0.23
N PRO A 131 -8.50 -11.27 -1.29
CA PRO A 131 -8.60 -9.88 -1.70
C PRO A 131 -10.04 -9.51 -2.05
N ARG A 132 -10.49 -8.33 -1.65
CA ARG A 132 -11.84 -7.85 -1.98
C ARG A 132 -11.79 -6.70 -2.96
N PRO A 133 -12.65 -6.64 -3.98
CA PRO A 133 -12.76 -5.47 -4.85
C PRO A 133 -12.98 -4.18 -4.05
N TYR A 134 -12.29 -3.11 -4.45
CA TYR A 134 -12.37 -1.80 -3.80
C TYR A 134 -12.63 -0.70 -4.85
N TYR A 135 -13.61 0.16 -4.55
CA TYR A 135 -14.08 1.24 -5.42
C TYR A 135 -14.14 2.54 -4.59
N PRO A 136 -13.02 3.25 -4.42
CA PRO A 136 -12.98 4.40 -3.52
C PRO A 136 -13.82 5.57 -4.04
N ILE A 137 -13.70 5.86 -5.34
CA ILE A 137 -14.42 6.91 -6.06
C ILE A 137 -14.67 6.50 -7.51
N GLN A 138 -15.46 7.30 -8.22
CA GLN A 138 -15.65 7.13 -9.66
C GLN A 138 -14.30 7.11 -10.40
N ASN A 139 -14.19 6.23 -11.41
CA ASN A 139 -12.99 6.00 -12.22
C ASN A 139 -11.78 5.38 -11.50
N TYR A 140 -11.91 5.00 -10.23
CA TYR A 140 -10.89 4.25 -9.52
C TYR A 140 -11.33 2.81 -9.24
N TYR A 141 -10.39 1.89 -9.32
CA TYR A 141 -10.59 0.47 -9.03
C TYR A 141 -9.33 -0.15 -8.44
N GLY A 142 -9.52 -1.10 -7.55
CA GLY A 142 -8.47 -2.01 -7.11
C GLY A 142 -8.97 -3.00 -6.08
N TYR A 143 -8.16 -3.25 -5.04
CA TYR A 143 -8.41 -4.29 -4.06
C TYR A 143 -8.08 -3.84 -2.64
N THR A 144 -8.88 -4.32 -1.69
CA THR A 144 -8.49 -4.39 -0.28
C THR A 144 -7.80 -5.72 -0.03
N LEU A 145 -6.51 -5.66 0.27
CA LEU A 145 -5.71 -6.80 0.72
C LEU A 145 -5.78 -6.85 2.25
N THR A 146 -6.07 -8.03 2.80
CA THR A 146 -6.12 -8.23 4.25
C THR A 146 -5.12 -9.29 4.65
N TYR A 147 -4.25 -8.93 5.59
CA TYR A 147 -3.24 -9.81 6.15
C TYR A 147 -3.46 -9.97 7.65
N VAL A 148 -3.28 -11.19 8.16
CA VAL A 148 -3.46 -11.49 9.59
C VAL A 148 -2.19 -12.12 10.15
N VAL A 149 -1.74 -11.65 11.30
CA VAL A 149 -0.67 -12.29 12.06
C VAL A 149 -1.12 -12.47 13.52
N PRO A 150 -1.03 -13.69 14.08
CA PRO A 150 -1.23 -13.92 15.51
C PRO A 150 0.00 -13.47 16.30
N ASP A 151 -0.21 -13.01 17.54
CA ASP A 151 0.86 -12.73 18.52
C ASP A 151 1.99 -11.83 17.98
N PHE A 152 1.62 -10.62 17.55
CA PHE A 152 2.56 -9.62 17.08
C PHE A 152 3.44 -9.09 18.23
N LYS A 153 4.74 -8.89 17.99
CA LYS A 153 5.64 -8.26 18.97
C LYS A 153 5.44 -6.75 18.95
N TRP A 154 5.08 -6.14 20.08
CA TRP A 154 5.24 -4.71 20.28
C TRP A 154 6.73 -4.34 20.23
N TYR A 155 7.13 -3.54 19.24
CA TYR A 155 8.43 -2.87 19.29
C TYR A 155 8.29 -1.66 20.21
N LYS A 156 8.99 -1.65 21.35
CA LYS A 156 9.18 -0.39 22.10
C LYS A 156 10.05 0.52 21.22
N ARG A 157 9.49 1.65 20.79
CA ARG A 157 10.27 2.76 20.24
C ARG A 157 11.21 3.29 21.31
#